data_AF-A0A4Q1QC58-F1
#
_entry.id   AF-A0A4Q1QC58-F1
#
_cell.length_a   1.000
_cell.length_b   1.000
_cell.length_c   1.000
_cell.angle_alpha   90.00
_cell.angle_beta   90.00
_cell.angle_gamma   90.00
#
_symmetry.space_group_name_H-M   'P 1'
#
loop_
_entity.id
_entity.type
_entity.pdbx_description
1 polymer ?
#
loop_
_entity_poly.entity_id
_entity_poly.type
_entity_poly.pdbx_seq_one_letter_code
_entity_poly.pdbx_strand_id
1 'polypeptide(L)' 'MSSNQVNTAQAVTCCTMKELYDVVRTRPFNQPFAVHYQDGRTDVGLNSEEDLRASLRRHGNPFLKDPVDISVA' A
#
# COMPACT_ATOMS: atom_id res chain seq x y z
N MET A 1 -8.04 21.67 16.86
CA MET A 1 -7.32 21.78 15.58
C MET A 1 -7.88 20.73 14.64
N SER A 2 -7.84 21.04 13.35
CA SER A 2 -8.72 20.59 12.27
C SER A 2 -8.95 19.10 12.09
N SER A 3 -10.18 18.83 11.62
CA SER A 3 -10.67 17.60 11.00
C SER A 3 -9.67 16.96 10.05
N ASN A 4 -9.58 15.62 10.08
CA ASN A 4 -9.47 14.83 8.87
C ASN A 4 -10.28 13.54 9.12
N GLN A 5 -11.49 13.51 8.55
CA GLN A 5 -12.14 12.25 8.24
C GLN A 5 -11.21 11.52 7.28
N VAL A 6 -10.39 10.60 7.79
CA VAL A 6 -9.76 9.58 6.96
C VAL A 6 -10.91 8.69 6.53
N ASN A 7 -11.36 8.90 5.30
CA ASN A 7 -12.28 8.03 4.60
C ASN A 7 -11.71 6.62 4.72
N THR A 8 -12.34 5.79 5.55
CA THR A 8 -11.84 4.48 5.97
C THR A 8 -11.99 3.46 4.84
N ALA A 9 -11.31 3.68 3.74
CA ALA A 9 -10.78 2.55 2.98
C ALA A 9 -9.91 1.76 3.97
N GLN A 10 -10.20 0.47 4.14
CA GLN A 10 -9.55 -0.35 5.16
C GLN A 10 -8.04 -0.41 4.86
N ALA A 11 -7.27 0.39 5.58
CA ALA A 11 -5.83 0.40 5.49
C ALA A 11 -5.29 -0.82 6.27
N VAL A 12 -4.58 -1.70 5.58
CA VAL A 12 -3.95 -2.89 6.15
C VAL A 12 -2.46 -2.64 6.27
N THR A 13 -1.98 -2.55 7.50
CA THR A 13 -0.54 -2.48 7.79
C THR A 13 0.12 -3.81 7.45
N CYS A 14 1.07 -3.77 6.53
CA CYS A 14 1.85 -4.92 6.10
C CYS A 14 3.27 -4.79 6.66
N CYS A 15 3.67 -5.73 7.51
CA CYS A 15 5.01 -5.78 8.09
C CYS A 15 5.94 -6.73 7.32
N THR A 16 5.37 -7.63 6.52
CA THR A 16 6.12 -8.59 5.70
C THR A 16 5.67 -8.56 4.24
N MET A 17 6.60 -8.87 3.32
CA MET A 17 6.28 -9.02 1.89
C MET A 17 5.14 -10.02 1.67
N LYS A 18 5.06 -11.07 2.50
CA LYS A 18 3.98 -12.07 2.43
C LYS A 18 2.62 -11.43 2.66
N GLU A 19 2.46 -10.67 3.75
CA GLU A 19 1.20 -9.96 4.06
C GLU A 19 0.83 -8.99 2.95
N LEU A 20 1.81 -8.22 2.48
CA LEU A 20 1.65 -7.26 1.39
C LEU A 20 1.12 -7.94 0.12
N TYR A 21 1.73 -9.04 -0.31
CA TYR A 21 1.26 -9.81 -1.47
C TYR A 21 -0.10 -10.47 -1.21
N ASP A 22 -0.40 -10.86 0.03
CA ASP A 22 -1.69 -11.46 0.38
C ASP A 22 -2.83 -10.44 0.25
N VAL A 23 -2.65 -9.22 0.74
CA VAL A 23 -3.62 -8.13 0.57
C VAL A 23 -3.80 -7.81 -0.91
N VAL A 24 -2.69 -7.78 -1.65
CA VAL A 24 -2.66 -7.47 -3.07
C VAL A 24 -3.31 -8.56 -3.93
N ARG A 25 -3.18 -9.84 -3.58
CA ARG A 25 -3.80 -10.95 -4.34
C ARG A 25 -5.26 -11.17 -3.99
N THR A 26 -5.68 -10.80 -2.78
CA THR A 26 -7.06 -11.00 -2.30
C THR A 26 -8.01 -9.91 -2.77
N ARG A 27 -7.47 -8.78 -3.26
CA ARG A 27 -8.27 -7.69 -3.80
C ARG A 27 -9.03 -8.09 -5.07
N PRO A 28 -10.22 -7.51 -5.32
CA PRO A 28 -10.95 -7.71 -6.56
C PRO A 28 -10.14 -7.33 -7.80
N PHE A 29 -10.36 -8.06 -8.89
CA PHE A 29 -9.70 -7.78 -10.17
C PHE A 29 -10.01 -6.34 -10.62
N ASN A 30 -8.98 -5.62 -11.09
CA ASN A 30 -9.04 -4.20 -11.47
C ASN A 30 -9.40 -3.19 -10.36
N GLN A 31 -9.31 -3.57 -9.08
CA GLN A 31 -9.47 -2.59 -8.01
C GLN A 31 -8.12 -1.95 -7.67
N PRO A 32 -7.95 -0.64 -7.93
CA PRO A 32 -6.74 0.07 -7.57
C PRO A 32 -6.59 0.14 -6.06
N PHE A 33 -5.34 0.18 -5.60
CA PHE A 33 -5.00 0.35 -4.20
C PHE A 33 -3.90 1.40 -4.05
N ALA A 34 -3.74 1.87 -2.82
CA ALA A 34 -2.70 2.81 -2.43
C ALA A 34 -1.74 2.15 -1.44
N VAL A 35 -0.47 2.55 -1.48
CA VAL A 35 0.56 2.18 -0.52
C VAL A 35 0.98 3.45 0.21
N HIS A 36 0.84 3.46 1.53
CA HIS A 36 1.34 4.52 2.38
C HIS A 36 2.62 4.06 3.05
N TYR A 37 3.65 4.90 2.95
CA TYR A 37 4.96 4.67 3.51
C TYR A 37 5.09 5.40 4.86
N GLN A 38 5.95 4.88 5.75
CA GLN A 38 6.19 5.52 7.05
C GLN A 38 6.78 6.92 6.96
N ASP A 39 7.45 7.25 5.84
CA ASP A 39 7.99 8.59 5.58
C ASP A 39 6.90 9.61 5.17
N GLY A 40 5.62 9.19 5.16
CA GLY A 40 4.48 10.01 4.80
C GLY A 40 4.20 10.07 3.30
N ARG A 41 4.98 9.35 2.47
CA ARG A 41 4.71 9.25 1.04
C ARG A 41 3.57 8.29 0.75
N THR A 42 2.90 8.50 -0.36
CA THR A 42 1.80 7.63 -0.79
C THR A 42 1.88 7.43 -2.29
N ASP A 43 1.90 6.17 -2.72
CA ASP A 43 1.64 5.79 -4.11
C ASP A 43 0.18 5.38 -4.23
N VAL A 44 -0.55 5.97 -5.17
CA VAL A 44 -1.96 5.71 -5.42
C VAL A 44 -2.16 5.14 -6.83
N GLY A 45 -3.27 4.45 -7.06
CA GLY A 45 -3.62 3.94 -8.39
C GLY A 45 -2.80 2.74 -8.84
N LEU A 46 -2.21 2.01 -7.89
CA LEU A 46 -1.50 0.76 -8.17
C LEU A 46 -2.54 -0.31 -8.51
N ASN A 47 -2.33 -1.06 -9.60
CA ASN A 47 -3.29 -2.07 -10.04
C ASN A 47 -2.68 -3.48 -10.08
N SER A 48 -1.36 -3.59 -10.02
CA SER A 48 -0.63 -4.86 -10.20
C SER A 48 0.40 -5.08 -9.08
N GLU A 49 0.81 -6.34 -8.89
CA GLU A 49 1.99 -6.66 -8.08
C GLU A 49 3.26 -5.99 -8.62
N GLU A 50 3.36 -5.84 -9.93
CA GLU A 50 4.49 -5.16 -10.58
C GLU A 50 4.55 -3.67 -10.21
N ASP A 51 3.40 -2.97 -10.22
CA ASP A 51 3.30 -1.57 -9.80
C ASP A 51 3.73 -1.40 -8.34
N LEU A 52 3.29 -2.31 -7.46
CA LEU A 52 3.68 -2.35 -6.06
C LEU A 52 5.18 -2.57 -5.89
N ARG A 53 5.77 -3.54 -6.59
CA ARG A 53 7.22 -3.78 -6.54
C ARG A 53 8.01 -2.59 -7.04
N ALA A 54 7.53 -1.93 -8.10
CA ALA A 54 8.14 -0.72 -8.64
C ALA A 54 8.04 0.46 -7.64
N SER A 55 6.88 0.61 -7.00
CA SER A 55 6.62 1.57 -5.93
C SER A 55 7.58 1.35 -4.74
N LEU A 56 7.66 0.13 -4.20
CA LEU A 56 8.63 -0.24 -3.15
C LEU A 56 10.08 0.08 -3.52
N ARG A 57 10.50 -0.21 -4.76
CA ARG A 57 11.85 0.13 -5.24
C ARG A 57 12.09 1.64 -5.32
N ARG A 58 11.12 2.42 -5.79
CA ARG A 58 11.20 3.89 -5.89
C ARG A 58 11.43 4.54 -4.53
N HIS A 59 10.85 3.98 -3.47
CA HIS A 59 10.99 4.50 -2.10
C HIS A 59 12.10 3.83 -1.28
N GLY A 60 12.99 3.06 -1.91
CA GLY A 60 14.12 2.42 -1.21
C GLY A 60 13.71 1.28 -0.26
N ASN A 61 12.48 0.77 -0.41
CA ASN A 61 11.91 -0.29 0.40
C ASN A 61 11.66 -1.61 -0.39
N PRO A 62 12.58 -2.09 -1.25
CA PRO A 62 12.32 -3.16 -2.23
C PRO A 62 11.99 -4.54 -1.63
N PHE A 63 12.27 -4.73 -0.33
CA PHE A 63 12.03 -5.96 0.40
C PHE A 63 11.14 -5.76 1.63
N LEU A 64 10.45 -4.61 1.71
CA LEU A 64 9.66 -4.24 2.89
C LEU A 64 10.48 -4.29 4.19
N LYS A 65 11.60 -3.55 4.21
CA LYS A 65 12.40 -3.26 5.39
C LYS A 65 11.60 -2.46 6.42
N ASP A 66 10.75 -1.56 5.92
CA ASP A 66 9.85 -0.73 6.71
C ASP A 66 8.40 -1.13 6.43
N PRO A 67 7.51 -1.12 7.45
CA PRO A 67 6.08 -1.39 7.25
C PRO A 67 5.44 -0.40 6.29
N VAL A 68 4.41 -0.84 5.58
CA VAL A 68 3.58 0.03 4.71
C VAL A 68 2.10 -0.27 4.92
N ASP A 69 1.25 0.73 4.71
CA ASP A 69 -0.20 0.56 4.81
C ASP A 69 -0.84 0.49 3.43
N ILE A 70 -1.49 -0.64 3.14
CA ILE A 70 -2.23 -0.83 1.89
C ILE A 70 -3.67 -0.41 2.09
N SER A 71 -4.13 0.57 1.32
CA SER A 71 -5.52 1.00 1.31
C SER A 71 -6.18 0.59 0.00
N VAL A 72 -7.22 -0.23 0.08
CA VAL A 72 -8.04 -0.62 -1.08
C VAL A 72 -9.28 0.27 -1.09
N ALA A 73 -9.42 1.11 -2.12
CA ALA A 73 -10.52 2.05 -2.28
C ALA A 73 -11.69 1.41 -3.03
#